data_AF-A0A252AKD2-F1
#
_entry.id   AF-A0A252AKD2-F1
#
_cell.length_a   1.000
_cell.length_b   1.000
_cell.length_c   1.000
_cell.angle_alpha   90.00
_cell.angle_beta   90.00
_cell.angle_gamma   90.00
#
_symmetry.space_group_name_H-M   'P 1'
#
loop_
_entity.id
_entity.type
_entity.pdbx_description
1 polymer ?
#
loop_
_entity_poly.entity_id
_entity_poly.type
_entity_poly.pdbx_seq_one_letter_code
_entity_poly.pdbx_strand_id
1 'polypeptide(L)'
;MSQTTPHSPGLSRRTAVTGILTLAASASPALAISAASHDAALLQVVAAGLAAEAAHARLCAKWGSELNPPESVERQERILVDALSDSWDKAGVLHASTLAGLQAKARLALTSMCVNSAGIISPGNPEFIMWSLCRDLIEIPA
;
A
#
# COMPACT_ATOMS: atom_id res chain seq x y z
N MET A 1 -7.34 63.94 38.59
CA MET A 1 -7.29 62.58 39.16
C MET A 1 -7.95 61.63 38.18
N SER A 2 -7.31 60.48 37.95
CA SER A 2 -7.87 59.22 37.43
C SER A 2 -8.31 59.22 35.96
N GLN A 3 -7.47 58.67 35.07
CA GLN A 3 -7.32 57.24 34.73
C GLN A 3 -8.28 56.82 33.61
N THR A 4 -7.65 56.58 32.46
CA THR A 4 -8.12 55.76 31.35
C THR A 4 -8.52 54.36 31.84
N THR A 5 -9.59 53.79 31.27
CA THR A 5 -9.52 52.40 30.77
C THR A 5 -10.58 52.18 29.67
N PRO A 6 -10.18 51.57 28.54
CA PRO A 6 -11.03 51.34 27.38
C PRO A 6 -11.92 50.10 27.52
N HIS A 7 -13.00 50.11 26.74
CA HIS A 7 -13.93 49.00 26.53
C HIS A 7 -13.21 47.67 26.28
N SER A 8 -13.48 46.71 27.17
CA SER A 8 -13.31 45.29 26.91
C SER A 8 -14.62 44.72 26.39
N PRO A 9 -14.74 44.28 25.13
CA PRO A 9 -15.82 43.39 24.74
C PRO A 9 -15.54 41.99 25.30
N GLY A 10 -16.40 41.56 26.22
CA GLY A 10 -16.44 40.21 26.74
C GLY A 10 -16.79 39.21 25.64
N LEU A 11 -15.79 38.44 25.19
CA LEU A 11 -15.99 37.22 24.44
C LEU A 11 -16.13 36.07 25.42
N SER A 12 -17.37 35.59 25.60
CA SER A 12 -17.63 34.35 26.34
C SER A 12 -18.69 33.50 25.65
N ARG A 13 -18.36 32.19 25.56
CA ARG A 13 -19.18 31.03 25.21
C ARG A 13 -19.47 30.75 23.73
N ARG A 14 -18.41 30.34 23.03
CA ARG A 14 -18.45 29.09 22.26
C ARG A 14 -17.23 28.25 22.61
N THR A 15 -17.41 27.48 23.66
CA THR A 15 -16.53 26.40 24.11
C THR A 15 -16.52 25.27 23.07
N ALA A 16 -15.30 24.74 22.87
CA ALA A 16 -14.98 23.33 22.65
C ALA A 16 -15.40 22.70 21.30
N VAL A 17 -14.54 22.07 20.50
CA VAL A 17 -13.28 21.39 20.74
C VAL A 17 -12.41 21.55 19.49
N THR A 18 -11.34 22.35 19.57
CA THR A 18 -10.28 22.35 18.55
C THR A 18 -8.99 21.97 19.27
N GLY A 19 -8.93 20.70 19.67
CA GLY A 19 -7.79 20.12 20.33
C GLY A 19 -6.74 19.71 19.31
N ILE A 20 -5.57 20.35 19.41
CA ILE A 20 -4.26 19.88 18.95
C ILE A 20 -3.98 20.06 17.44
N LEU A 21 -3.86 21.32 17.02
CA LEU A 21 -2.90 21.73 15.99
C LEU A 21 -1.71 22.42 16.68
N THR A 22 -1.03 21.70 17.57
CA THR A 22 0.29 22.11 18.04
C THR A 22 1.31 21.82 16.96
N LEU A 23 1.59 22.90 16.25
CA LEU A 23 2.75 23.20 15.43
C LEU A 23 4.06 22.68 16.07
N ALA A 24 4.42 21.42 15.81
CA ALA A 24 5.80 20.94 15.96
C ALA A 24 6.57 21.25 14.66
N ALA A 25 6.69 22.55 14.37
CA ALA A 25 7.57 23.07 13.34
C ALA A 25 9.00 23.20 13.90
N SER A 26 9.66 22.06 14.11
CA SER A 26 11.10 21.98 14.36
C SER A 26 11.59 20.52 14.36
N ALA A 27 11.38 19.82 13.25
CA ALA A 27 12.17 18.64 12.92
C ALA A 27 13.04 18.98 11.70
N SER A 28 14.33 19.06 11.96
CA SER A 28 15.42 19.30 11.02
C SER A 28 15.25 18.55 9.69
N PRO A 29 15.65 19.12 8.53
CA PRO A 29 15.74 18.37 7.27
C PRO A 29 16.99 17.47 7.22
N ALA A 30 17.46 17.00 8.36
CA ALA A 30 18.65 16.18 8.49
C ALA A 30 18.20 14.79 8.96
N LEU A 31 18.43 13.78 8.12
CA LEU A 31 18.16 12.34 8.33
C LEU A 31 16.79 11.82 7.85
N ALA A 32 16.48 12.04 6.57
CA ALA A 32 15.64 11.08 5.84
C ALA A 32 16.31 10.63 4.54
N ILE A 33 17.65 10.50 4.55
CA ILE A 33 18.27 9.45 3.77
C ILE A 33 18.10 8.20 4.63
N SER A 34 16.89 7.64 4.61
CA SER A 34 16.76 6.22 4.94
C SER A 34 17.73 5.56 3.98
N ALA A 35 18.85 5.04 4.49
CA ALA A 35 19.66 4.11 3.73
C ALA A 35 18.66 3.13 3.13
N ALA A 36 18.52 3.15 1.80
CA ALA A 36 17.47 2.40 1.14
C ALA A 36 17.55 0.99 1.70
N SER A 37 16.50 0.57 2.42
CA SER A 37 16.40 -0.80 2.91
C SER A 37 16.71 -1.70 1.73
N HIS A 38 17.49 -2.77 1.94
CA HIS A 38 17.92 -3.62 0.83
C HIS A 38 16.73 -4.08 -0.03
N ASP A 39 15.55 -4.22 0.58
CA ASP A 39 14.31 -4.61 -0.10
C ASP A 39 13.32 -3.44 -0.29
N ALA A 40 13.74 -2.16 -0.20
CA ALA A 40 12.83 -1.01 -0.24
C ALA A 40 11.95 -0.99 -1.52
N ALA A 41 12.55 -1.30 -2.67
CA ALA A 41 11.82 -1.38 -3.94
C ALA A 41 10.80 -2.54 -3.93
N LEU A 42 11.20 -3.72 -3.43
CA LEU A 42 10.31 -4.88 -3.29
C LEU A 42 9.14 -4.56 -2.36
N LEU A 43 9.41 -3.93 -1.21
CA LEU A 43 8.38 -3.57 -0.24
C LEU A 43 7.36 -2.58 -0.83
N GLN A 44 7.81 -1.61 -1.64
CA GLN A 44 6.91 -0.68 -2.32
C GLN A 44 6.02 -1.38 -3.36
N VAL A 45 6.59 -2.27 -4.17
CA VAL A 45 5.84 -3.06 -5.17
C VAL A 45 4.80 -3.95 -4.48
N VAL A 46 5.20 -4.66 -3.42
CA VAL A 46 4.28 -5.51 -2.65
C VAL A 46 3.18 -4.67 -2.02
N ALA A 47 3.49 -3.52 -1.44
CA ALA A 47 2.49 -2.64 -0.85
C ALA A 47 1.44 -2.18 -1.87
N ALA A 48 1.88 -1.84 -3.09
CA ALA A 48 0.98 -1.47 -4.18
C ALA A 48 0.07 -2.64 -4.60
N GLY A 49 0.64 -3.85 -4.77
CA GLY A 49 -0.13 -5.05 -5.10
C GLY A 49 -1.17 -5.40 -4.03
N LEU A 50 -0.79 -5.38 -2.76
CA LEU A 50 -1.73 -5.63 -1.65
C LEU A 50 -2.83 -4.57 -1.54
N ALA A 51 -2.53 -3.31 -1.90
CA ALA A 51 -3.55 -2.27 -1.96
C ALA A 51 -4.54 -2.52 -3.11
N ALA A 52 -4.07 -2.97 -4.27
CA ALA A 52 -4.93 -3.35 -5.41
C ALA A 52 -5.82 -4.55 -5.05
N GLU A 53 -5.27 -5.59 -4.44
CA GLU A 53 -6.04 -6.75 -3.97
C GLU A 53 -7.12 -6.34 -2.95
N ALA A 54 -6.77 -5.50 -1.97
CA ALA A 54 -7.73 -5.03 -0.98
C ALA A 54 -8.83 -4.14 -1.58
N ALA A 55 -8.54 -3.42 -2.67
CA ALA A 55 -9.53 -2.67 -3.42
C ALA A 55 -10.42 -3.59 -4.27
N HIS A 56 -9.83 -4.61 -4.89
CA HIS A 56 -10.54 -5.63 -5.67
C HIS A 56 -11.52 -6.41 -4.79
N ALA A 57 -11.07 -6.92 -3.64
CA ALA A 57 -11.92 -7.60 -2.67
C ALA A 57 -13.12 -6.74 -2.22
N ARG A 58 -12.92 -5.43 -2.03
CA ARG A 58 -14.01 -4.49 -1.71
C ARG A 58 -14.98 -4.29 -2.88
N LEU A 59 -14.48 -4.27 -4.11
CA LEU A 59 -15.31 -4.22 -5.31
C LEU A 59 -16.19 -5.48 -5.40
N CYS A 60 -15.60 -6.66 -5.29
CA CYS A 60 -16.30 -7.95 -5.31
C CYS A 60 -17.29 -8.08 -4.15
N ALA A 61 -16.95 -7.63 -2.95
CA ALA A 61 -17.88 -7.66 -1.82
C ALA A 61 -19.12 -6.78 -2.05
N LYS A 62 -18.97 -5.68 -2.79
CA LYS A 62 -20.07 -4.75 -3.09
C LYS A 62 -20.91 -5.20 -4.28
N TRP A 63 -20.30 -5.78 -5.31
CA TRP A 63 -20.95 -6.02 -6.61
C TRP A 63 -20.99 -7.48 -7.04
N GLY A 64 -20.40 -8.40 -6.28
CA GLY A 64 -20.22 -9.80 -6.68
C GLY A 64 -21.50 -10.63 -6.78
N SER A 65 -22.62 -10.12 -6.27
CA SER A 65 -23.95 -10.74 -6.44
C SER A 65 -24.74 -10.15 -7.62
N GLU A 66 -24.25 -9.08 -8.24
CA GLU A 66 -24.94 -8.43 -9.35
C GLU A 66 -24.62 -9.17 -10.66
N LEU A 67 -25.65 -9.61 -11.38
CA LEU A 67 -25.48 -10.32 -12.65
C LEU A 67 -24.98 -9.41 -13.78
N ASN A 68 -25.34 -8.11 -13.73
CA ASN A 68 -24.97 -7.12 -14.73
C ASN A 68 -24.46 -5.84 -14.04
N PRO A 69 -23.25 -5.86 -13.47
CA PRO A 69 -22.69 -4.68 -12.84
C PRO A 69 -22.50 -3.55 -13.86
N PRO A 70 -22.49 -2.28 -13.42
CA PRO A 70 -22.21 -1.15 -14.31
C PRO A 70 -20.85 -1.31 -15.01
N GLU A 71 -20.74 -0.88 -16.27
CA GLU A 71 -19.48 -0.97 -17.06
C GLU A 71 -18.29 -0.29 -16.36
N SER A 72 -18.55 0.75 -15.56
CA SER A 72 -17.52 1.41 -14.75
C SER A 72 -16.93 0.50 -13.66
N VAL A 73 -17.73 -0.42 -13.11
CA VAL A 73 -17.29 -1.42 -12.13
C VAL A 73 -16.40 -2.45 -12.82
N GLU A 74 -16.81 -2.98 -13.98
CA GLU A 74 -15.99 -3.92 -14.75
C GLU A 74 -14.66 -3.29 -15.19
N ARG A 75 -14.68 -2.02 -15.61
CA ARG A 75 -13.47 -1.29 -15.96
C ARG A 75 -12.56 -1.11 -14.75
N GLN A 76 -13.13 -0.79 -13.59
CA GLN A 76 -12.37 -0.65 -12.35
C GLN A 76 -11.78 -2.00 -11.90
N GLU A 77 -12.52 -3.09 -12.06
CA GLU A 77 -12.03 -4.45 -11.79
C GLU A 77 -10.81 -4.78 -12.63
N ARG A 78 -10.89 -4.57 -13.94
CA ARG A 78 -9.75 -4.79 -14.87
C ARG A 78 -8.52 -3.98 -14.45
N ILE A 79 -8.67 -2.70 -14.13
CA ILE A 79 -7.56 -1.85 -13.67
C ILE A 79 -6.90 -2.43 -12.40
N LEU A 80 -7.70 -2.96 -11.46
CA LEU A 80 -7.19 -3.53 -10.22
C LEU A 80 -6.49 -4.88 -10.46
N VAL A 81 -7.05 -5.71 -11.33
CA VAL A 81 -6.46 -6.99 -11.77
C VAL A 81 -5.11 -6.75 -12.46
N ASP A 82 -5.07 -5.79 -13.38
CA ASP A 82 -3.84 -5.42 -14.11
C ASP A 82 -2.79 -4.88 -13.12
N ALA A 83 -3.18 -4.01 -12.18
CA ALA A 83 -2.26 -3.48 -11.17
C ALA A 83 -1.69 -4.56 -10.23
N LEU A 84 -2.51 -5.56 -9.86
CA LEU A 84 -2.04 -6.69 -9.05
C LEU A 84 -1.09 -7.59 -9.86
N SER A 85 -1.43 -7.88 -11.12
CA SER A 85 -0.60 -8.68 -12.04
C SER A 85 0.76 -8.02 -12.30
N ASP A 86 0.76 -6.71 -12.55
CA ASP A 86 1.97 -5.90 -12.68
C ASP A 86 2.85 -5.97 -11.43
N SER A 87 2.23 -5.98 -10.24
CA SER A 87 2.95 -6.06 -8.98
C SER A 87 3.55 -7.44 -8.76
N TRP A 88 2.87 -8.50 -9.20
CA TRP A 88 3.40 -9.87 -9.21
C TRP A 88 4.63 -9.99 -10.10
N ASP A 89 4.54 -9.53 -11.34
CA ASP A 89 5.65 -9.59 -12.31
C ASP A 89 6.87 -8.81 -11.78
N LYS A 90 6.66 -7.59 -11.28
CA LYS A 90 7.72 -6.76 -10.70
C LYS A 90 8.33 -7.38 -9.44
N ALA A 91 7.52 -7.97 -8.56
CA ALA A 91 8.02 -8.64 -7.36
C ALA A 91 8.75 -9.95 -7.69
N GLY A 92 8.35 -10.65 -8.76
CA GLY A 92 9.01 -11.87 -9.22
C GLY A 92 10.48 -11.64 -9.59
N VAL A 93 10.80 -10.51 -10.20
CA VAL A 93 12.19 -10.18 -10.60
C VAL A 93 13.02 -9.52 -9.50
N LEU A 94 12.39 -8.98 -8.45
CA LEU A 94 13.09 -8.30 -7.36
C LEU A 94 13.51 -9.30 -6.28
N HIS A 95 14.81 -9.43 -6.03
CA HIS A 95 15.32 -10.31 -4.98
C HIS A 95 14.92 -9.84 -3.57
N ALA A 96 14.49 -10.76 -2.71
CA ALA A 96 14.28 -10.51 -1.28
C ALA A 96 15.52 -10.92 -0.48
N SER A 97 16.22 -9.94 0.08
CA SER A 97 17.46 -10.14 0.85
C SER A 97 17.26 -10.11 2.37
N THR A 98 16.07 -9.74 2.83
CA THR A 98 15.70 -9.67 4.24
C THR A 98 14.47 -10.51 4.55
N LEU A 99 14.31 -10.91 5.82
CA LEU A 99 13.09 -11.58 6.28
C LEU A 99 11.83 -10.74 6.01
N ALA A 100 11.92 -9.41 6.10
CA ALA A 100 10.80 -8.53 5.79
C ALA A 100 10.43 -8.57 4.31
N GLY A 101 11.41 -8.59 3.40
CA GLY A 101 11.19 -8.77 1.96
C GLY A 101 10.59 -10.13 1.63
N LEU A 102 11.11 -11.21 2.25
CA LEU A 102 10.54 -12.55 2.10
C LEU A 102 9.07 -12.61 2.53
N GLN A 103 8.77 -12.08 3.71
CA GLN A 103 7.39 -12.04 4.23
C GLN A 103 6.48 -11.20 3.33
N ALA A 104 6.97 -10.09 2.79
CA ALA A 104 6.22 -9.25 1.86
C ALA A 104 5.93 -10.01 0.56
N LYS A 105 6.95 -10.62 -0.05
CA LYS A 105 6.79 -11.42 -1.28
C LYS A 105 5.85 -12.62 -1.06
N ALA A 106 5.97 -13.31 0.07
CA ALA A 106 5.06 -14.39 0.45
C ALA A 106 3.61 -13.93 0.60
N ARG A 107 3.36 -12.75 1.19
CA ARG A 107 2.01 -12.18 1.27
C ARG A 107 1.43 -11.89 -0.11
N LEU A 108 2.24 -11.30 -1.00
CA LEU A 108 1.81 -11.03 -2.37
C LEU A 108 1.53 -12.32 -3.14
N ALA A 109 2.39 -13.32 -2.98
CA ALA A 109 2.23 -14.65 -3.55
C ALA A 109 0.93 -15.36 -3.15
N LEU A 110 0.39 -15.08 -1.96
CA LEU A 110 -0.84 -15.66 -1.44
C LEU A 110 -2.11 -14.90 -1.84
N THR A 111 -2.01 -13.80 -2.60
CA THR A 111 -3.20 -13.09 -3.09
C THR A 111 -3.95 -13.90 -4.14
N SER A 112 -5.23 -13.60 -4.33
CA SER A 112 -6.20 -14.41 -5.07
C SER A 112 -5.96 -14.57 -6.58
N MET A 113 -4.91 -13.95 -7.15
CA MET A 113 -4.70 -13.91 -8.60
C MET A 113 -3.43 -14.66 -9.01
N CYS A 114 -3.57 -15.94 -9.36
CA CYS A 114 -2.49 -16.76 -9.93
C CYS A 114 -2.30 -16.58 -11.46
N VAL A 115 -2.90 -15.57 -12.07
CA VAL A 115 -2.88 -15.38 -13.52
C VAL A 115 -1.89 -14.27 -13.87
N ASN A 116 -0.98 -14.56 -14.80
CA ASN A 116 -0.10 -13.54 -15.37
C ASN A 116 -0.92 -12.50 -16.16
N SER A 117 -0.26 -11.47 -16.68
CA SER A 117 -0.89 -10.45 -17.55
C SER A 117 -1.62 -11.01 -18.79
N ALA A 118 -1.40 -12.28 -19.16
CA ALA A 118 -2.13 -12.98 -20.20
C ALA A 118 -3.36 -13.78 -19.70
N GLY A 119 -3.69 -13.72 -18.40
CA GLY A 119 -4.79 -14.47 -17.81
C GLY A 119 -4.47 -15.96 -17.58
N ILE A 120 -3.20 -16.36 -17.58
CA ILE A 120 -2.78 -17.77 -17.56
C ILE A 120 -1.95 -18.08 -16.31
N ILE A 121 -2.31 -19.15 -15.60
CA ILE A 121 -1.45 -19.76 -14.58
C ILE A 121 -0.37 -20.57 -15.30
N SER A 122 0.87 -20.06 -15.35
CA SER A 122 2.00 -20.77 -15.95
C SER A 122 3.04 -21.11 -14.88
N PRO A 123 2.85 -22.21 -14.13
CA PRO A 123 3.81 -22.65 -13.12
C PRO A 123 5.12 -23.13 -13.76
N GLY A 124 5.19 -23.28 -15.09
CA GLY A 124 6.45 -23.51 -15.81
C GLY A 124 7.25 -22.24 -16.09
N ASN A 125 6.69 -21.05 -15.85
CA ASN A 125 7.41 -19.79 -16.02
C ASN A 125 8.39 -19.59 -14.85
N PRO A 126 9.72 -19.48 -15.10
CA PRO A 126 10.71 -19.28 -14.05
C PRO A 126 10.54 -17.98 -13.26
N GLU A 127 9.84 -16.99 -13.83
CA GLU A 127 9.52 -15.70 -13.19
C GLU A 127 8.25 -15.75 -12.34
N PHE A 128 7.60 -16.93 -12.24
CA PHE A 128 6.46 -17.10 -11.36
C PHE A 128 6.87 -16.80 -9.92
N ILE A 129 6.13 -15.92 -9.25
CA ILE A 129 6.52 -15.36 -7.95
C ILE A 129 6.73 -16.42 -6.86
N MET A 130 6.13 -17.62 -6.98
CA MET A 130 6.44 -18.74 -6.09
C MET A 130 7.86 -19.25 -6.27
N TRP A 131 8.33 -19.40 -7.51
CA TRP A 131 9.70 -19.85 -7.78
C TRP A 131 10.73 -18.82 -7.39
N SER A 132 10.43 -17.54 -7.60
CA SER A 132 11.23 -16.43 -7.10
C SER A 132 11.35 -16.47 -5.57
N LEU A 133 10.24 -16.65 -4.86
CA LEU A 133 10.24 -16.79 -3.40
C LEU A 133 11.06 -18.00 -2.93
N CYS A 134 10.92 -19.16 -3.58
CA CYS A 134 11.71 -20.34 -3.26
C CYS A 134 13.21 -20.11 -3.44
N ARG A 135 13.62 -19.37 -4.48
CA ARG A 135 15.02 -19.04 -4.73
C ARG A 135 15.58 -18.14 -3.64
N ASP A 136 14.85 -17.08 -3.30
CA ASP A 136 15.25 -16.15 -2.24
C ASP A 136 15.39 -16.87 -0.88
N LEU A 137 14.53 -17.85 -0.59
CA LEU A 137 14.62 -18.66 0.64
C LEU A 137 15.88 -19.55 0.70
N ILE A 138 16.34 -20.07 -0.43
CA ILE A 138 17.56 -20.91 -0.49
C ILE A 138 18.82 -20.07 -0.27
N GLU A 139 18.79 -18.82 -0.70
CA GLU A 139 19.95 -17.91 -0.66
C GLU A 139 20.09 -17.18 0.67
N ILE A 140 19.09 -17.22 1.55
CA ILE A 140 19.16 -16.59 2.88
C ILE A 140 19.86 -17.52 3.88
N PRO A 141 21.00 -17.11 4.46
CA PRO A 141 21.69 -17.89 5.48
C PRO A 141 20.82 -18.03 6.74
N ALA A 142 20.77 -19.25 7.27
CA ALA A 142 20.01 -19.62 8.47
C ALA A 142 20.51 -18.94 9.76
#